data_AF-A0A7R9VE67-F1
#
_entry.id   AF-A0A7R9VE67-F1
#
_cell.length_a   1.000
_cell.length_b   1.000
_cell.length_c   1.000
_cell.angle_alpha   90.00
_cell.angle_beta   90.00
_cell.angle_gamma   90.00
#
_symmetry.space_group_name_H-M   'P 1'
#
loop_
_entity.id
_entity.type
_entity.pdbx_description
1 polymer ?
#
loop_
_entity_poly.entity_id
_entity_poly.type
_entity_poly.pdbx_seq_one_letter_code
_entity_poly.pdbx_strand_id
1 'polypeptide(L)'
;LKDVMHNVVMPKRAFTAYNLFFAVEREKILKVLPEDGIQGEDRDARVKEVVSRLETNLLPEEEEEIEKRMVCKILREQCEMVDTKKPRRKHRKTHGKVGFVDLNSIISNRWKKLSKVKVNWYRDLGRMDMIRFQKALDENRRKVKA
;
A
#
# COMPACT_ATOMS: atom_id res chain seq x y z
N LEU A 1 2.78 -37.40 -3.32
CA LEU A 1 3.48 -36.41 -2.46
C LEU A 1 3.75 -35.06 -3.15
N LYS A 2 4.17 -35.01 -4.44
CA LYS A 2 4.42 -33.73 -5.16
C LYS A 2 3.16 -32.90 -5.49
N ASP A 3 1.98 -33.52 -5.56
CA ASP A 3 0.72 -32.82 -5.90
C ASP A 3 0.08 -32.05 -4.73
N VAL A 4 0.34 -32.43 -3.48
CA VAL A 4 -0.22 -31.72 -2.31
C VAL A 4 0.45 -30.36 -2.13
N MET A 5 1.75 -30.25 -2.47
CA MET A 5 2.49 -28.98 -2.38
C MET A 5 2.02 -27.92 -3.40
N HIS A 6 1.44 -28.34 -4.53
CA HIS A 6 0.95 -27.41 -5.56
C HIS A 6 -0.42 -26.78 -5.25
N ASN A 7 -1.15 -27.30 -4.26
CA ASN A 7 -2.49 -26.81 -3.88
C ASN A 7 -2.50 -25.93 -2.62
N VAL A 8 -1.36 -25.71 -1.96
CA VAL A 8 -1.28 -24.85 -0.77
C VAL A 8 -0.94 -23.42 -1.19
N VAL A 9 -1.99 -22.62 -1.37
CA VAL A 9 -1.88 -21.19 -1.71
C VAL A 9 -1.30 -20.43 -0.50
N MET A 10 -0.10 -19.84 -0.67
CA MET A 10 0.49 -19.02 0.39
C MET A 10 -0.28 -17.69 0.57
N PRO A 11 -0.56 -17.26 1.82
CA PRO A 11 -1.24 -16.00 2.06
C PRO A 11 -0.35 -14.82 1.66
N LYS A 12 -1.00 -13.71 1.27
CA LYS A 12 -0.30 -12.43 1.09
C LYS A 12 0.38 -12.04 2.41
N ARG A 13 1.67 -11.67 2.32
CA ARG A 13 2.46 -11.18 3.46
C ARG A 13 1.71 -10.05 4.17
N ALA A 14 1.72 -10.04 5.49
CA ALA A 14 1.08 -8.96 6.23
C ALA A 14 1.76 -7.61 5.97
N PHE A 15 0.96 -6.55 6.05
CA PHE A 15 1.44 -5.17 6.04
C PHE A 15 2.03 -4.80 7.40
N THR A 16 3.20 -4.17 7.36
CA THR A 16 3.66 -3.35 8.49
C THR A 16 2.93 -2.01 8.48
N ALA A 17 2.99 -1.29 9.60
CA ALA A 17 2.44 0.06 9.71
C ALA A 17 2.90 0.99 8.56
N TYR A 18 4.21 1.00 8.31
CA TYR A 18 4.81 1.81 7.25
C TYR A 18 4.37 1.34 5.85
N ASN A 19 4.30 0.02 5.60
CA ASN A 19 3.90 -0.48 4.29
C ASN A 19 2.43 -0.18 3.98
N LEU A 20 1.55 -0.22 5.00
CA LEU A 20 0.16 0.18 4.85
C LEU A 20 0.03 1.67 4.55
N PHE A 21 0.72 2.52 5.33
CA PHE A 21 0.79 3.95 5.09
C PHE A 21 1.32 4.26 3.67
N PHE A 22 2.39 3.58 3.26
CA PHE A 22 2.95 3.74 1.93
C PHE A 22 1.94 3.41 0.82
N ALA A 23 1.16 2.33 0.99
CA ALA A 23 0.14 1.96 0.02
C ALA A 23 -0.96 3.02 -0.10
N VAL A 24 -1.43 3.56 1.04
CA VAL A 24 -2.43 4.64 1.09
C VAL A 24 -1.89 5.91 0.42
N GLU A 25 -0.73 6.39 0.84
CA GLU A 25 -0.13 7.62 0.33
C GLU A 25 0.21 7.52 -1.16
N ARG A 26 0.65 6.35 -1.61
CA ARG A 26 0.84 6.08 -3.03
C ARG A 26 -0.47 6.23 -3.80
N GLU A 27 -1.59 5.71 -3.30
CA GLU A 27 -2.88 5.92 -3.96
C GLU A 27 -3.27 7.41 -4.00
N LYS A 28 -3.08 8.15 -2.89
CA LYS A 28 -3.35 9.60 -2.84
C LYS A 28 -2.54 10.35 -3.91
N ILE A 29 -1.22 10.13 -3.95
CA ILE A 29 -0.32 10.80 -4.90
C ILE A 29 -0.68 10.45 -6.35
N LEU A 30 -0.99 9.18 -6.65
CA LEU A 30 -1.28 8.75 -8.02
C LEU A 30 -2.62 9.23 -8.58
N LYS A 31 -3.60 9.52 -7.70
CA LYS A 31 -4.87 10.15 -8.09
C LYS A 31 -4.69 11.62 -8.47
N VAL A 32 -3.73 12.27 -7.80
CA VAL A 32 -3.44 13.69 -7.96
C VAL A 32 -2.58 13.98 -9.20
N LEU A 33 -1.68 13.07 -9.55
CA LEU A 33 -0.76 13.28 -10.67
C LEU A 33 -1.46 13.15 -12.04
N PRO A 34 -1.10 14.01 -13.02
CA PRO A 34 -1.62 13.95 -14.38
C PRO A 34 -1.33 12.60 -15.03
N GLU A 35 -2.21 12.16 -15.95
CA GLU A 35 -2.11 10.84 -16.57
C GLU A 35 -0.82 10.64 -17.36
N ASP A 36 -0.41 11.68 -18.10
CA ASP A 36 0.81 11.68 -18.92
C ASP A 36 2.10 11.87 -18.12
N GLY A 37 1.98 11.97 -16.78
CA GLY A 37 3.08 12.28 -15.88
C GLY A 37 3.59 13.72 -16.04
N ILE A 38 4.57 14.07 -15.21
CA ILE A 38 5.22 15.39 -15.29
C ILE A 38 6.43 15.28 -16.22
N GLN A 39 6.47 16.06 -17.31
CA GLN A 39 7.59 16.09 -18.26
C GLN A 39 8.51 17.31 -18.00
N GLY A 40 9.78 17.24 -18.43
CA GLY A 40 10.74 18.36 -18.37
C GLY A 40 11.85 18.24 -17.32
N GLU A 41 12.84 19.13 -17.43
CA GLU A 41 14.07 19.23 -16.62
C GLU A 41 13.85 19.85 -15.23
N ASP A 42 12.73 19.56 -14.56
CA ASP A 42 12.55 19.83 -13.11
C ASP A 42 11.37 19.03 -12.56
N ARG A 43 11.32 17.75 -12.94
CA ARG A 43 10.21 16.86 -12.61
C ARG A 43 9.99 16.78 -11.09
N ASP A 44 11.07 16.73 -10.32
CA ASP A 44 11.03 16.54 -8.87
C ASP A 44 10.42 17.73 -8.14
N ALA A 45 10.80 18.97 -8.48
CA ALA A 45 10.22 20.15 -7.85
C ALA A 45 8.73 20.28 -8.20
N ARG A 46 8.38 20.02 -9.46
CA ARG A 46 6.99 20.05 -9.94
C ARG A 46 6.10 18.99 -9.30
N VAL A 47 6.61 17.76 -9.11
CA VAL A 47 5.87 16.72 -8.38
C VAL A 47 5.60 17.18 -6.95
N LYS A 48 6.61 17.72 -6.26
CA LYS A 48 6.44 18.24 -4.89
C LYS A 48 5.45 19.39 -4.83
N GLU A 49 5.49 20.31 -5.79
CA GLU A 49 4.56 21.45 -5.86
C GLU A 49 3.11 21.00 -6.04
N VAL A 50 2.84 20.13 -7.03
CA VAL A 50 1.49 19.59 -7.29
C VAL A 50 0.95 18.87 -6.07
N VAL A 51 1.79 18.04 -5.45
CA VAL A 51 1.44 17.26 -4.27
C VAL A 51 1.13 18.18 -3.08
N SER A 52 1.90 19.25 -2.88
CA SER A 52 1.68 20.22 -1.80
C SER A 52 0.43 21.08 -2.00
N ARG A 53 0.13 21.51 -3.23
CA ARG A 53 -1.06 22.34 -3.54
C ARG A 53 -2.38 21.64 -3.28
N LEU A 54 -2.40 20.31 -3.34
CA LEU A 54 -3.62 19.51 -3.14
C LEU A 54 -3.84 19.10 -1.67
N GLU A 55 -2.83 19.22 -0.82
CA GLU A 55 -2.98 19.04 0.64
C GLU A 55 -3.77 20.19 1.29
N THR A 56 -3.83 21.38 0.68
CA THR A 56 -4.39 22.59 1.32
C THR A 56 -5.90 22.80 1.17
N ASN A 57 -6.61 22.01 0.38
CA ASN A 57 -8.01 22.30 0.00
C ASN A 57 -9.08 21.37 0.62
N LEU A 58 -8.70 20.40 1.46
CA LEU A 58 -9.66 19.50 2.13
C LEU A 58 -9.78 19.83 3.62
N LEU A 59 -11.02 19.79 4.14
CA LEU A 59 -11.25 19.86 5.58
C LEU A 59 -10.65 18.63 6.28
N PRO A 60 -10.06 18.76 7.48
CA PRO A 60 -9.37 17.65 8.16
C PRO A 60 -10.23 16.40 8.37
N GLU A 61 -11.52 16.58 8.65
CA GLU A 61 -12.47 15.47 8.87
C GLU A 61 -12.74 14.67 7.60
N GLU A 62 -12.82 15.35 6.44
CA GLU A 62 -13.02 14.69 5.14
C GLU A 62 -11.78 13.89 4.74
N GLU A 63 -10.58 14.43 5.02
CA GLU A 63 -9.33 13.73 4.74
C GLU A 63 -9.23 12.42 5.55
N GLU A 64 -9.62 12.45 6.83
CA GLU A 64 -9.57 11.28 7.70
C GLU A 64 -10.52 10.17 7.22
N GLU A 65 -11.75 10.51 6.81
CA GLU A 65 -12.72 9.55 6.30
C GLU A 65 -12.30 8.96 4.94
N ILE A 66 -11.72 9.77 4.06
CA ILE A 66 -11.14 9.28 2.79
C ILE A 66 -10.01 8.29 3.09
N GLU A 67 -9.14 8.61 4.05
CA GLU A 67 -8.03 7.74 4.45
C GLU A 67 -8.51 6.42 5.05
N LYS A 68 -9.50 6.44 5.94
CA LYS A 68 -10.15 5.22 6.49
C LYS A 68 -10.75 4.37 5.37
N ARG A 69 -11.45 4.99 4.42
CA ARG A 69 -12.02 4.28 3.27
C ARG A 69 -10.94 3.62 2.41
N MET A 70 -9.82 4.32 2.16
CA MET A 70 -8.68 3.77 1.43
C MET A 70 -8.04 2.59 2.18
N VAL A 71 -7.78 2.73 3.48
CA VAL A 71 -7.25 1.65 4.33
C VAL A 71 -8.15 0.42 4.27
N CYS A 72 -9.47 0.59 4.46
CA CYS A 72 -10.44 -0.49 4.40
C CYS A 72 -10.41 -1.21 3.04
N LYS A 73 -10.32 -0.45 1.94
CA LYS A 73 -10.18 -1.01 0.59
C LYS A 73 -8.90 -1.83 0.46
N ILE A 74 -7.75 -1.27 0.85
CA ILE A 74 -6.43 -1.92 0.74
C ILE A 74 -6.37 -3.20 1.58
N LEU A 75 -6.87 -3.16 2.82
CA LEU A 75 -6.88 -4.33 3.71
C LEU A 75 -7.84 -5.41 3.21
N ARG A 76 -8.98 -5.04 2.61
CA ARG A 76 -9.88 -6.01 1.98
C ARG A 76 -9.20 -6.75 0.83
N GLU A 77 -8.51 -6.03 -0.04
CA GLU A 77 -7.70 -6.64 -1.10
C GLU A 77 -6.58 -7.53 -0.53
N GLN A 78 -6.05 -7.20 0.66
CA GLN A 78 -5.03 -8.00 1.35
C GLN A 78 -5.57 -9.31 1.91
N CYS A 79 -6.85 -9.35 2.28
CA CYS A 79 -7.55 -10.56 2.70
C CYS A 79 -7.82 -11.53 1.54
N GLU A 80 -7.80 -11.06 0.29
CA GLU A 80 -7.95 -11.94 -0.87
C GLU A 80 -6.75 -12.88 -1.02
N MET A 81 -7.01 -14.18 -1.12
CA MET A 81 -6.01 -15.21 -1.39
C MET A 81 -5.23 -14.88 -2.68
N VAL A 82 -3.93 -15.18 -2.70
CA VAL A 82 -3.12 -15.02 -3.93
C VAL A 82 -3.60 -16.05 -4.94
N ASP A 83 -4.26 -15.61 -6.00
CA ASP A 83 -4.53 -16.48 -7.13
C ASP A 83 -3.21 -16.82 -7.83
N THR A 84 -2.65 -17.99 -7.53
CA THR A 84 -1.40 -18.49 -8.10
C THR A 84 -1.51 -18.78 -9.59
N LYS A 85 -2.73 -18.82 -10.14
CA LYS A 85 -2.99 -19.02 -11.56
C LYS A 85 -3.00 -17.72 -12.35
N LYS A 86 -3.06 -16.55 -11.69
CA LYS A 86 -2.97 -15.26 -12.39
C LYS A 86 -1.56 -15.08 -12.95
N PRO A 87 -1.43 -14.74 -14.25
CA PRO A 87 -0.13 -14.49 -14.84
C PRO A 87 0.56 -13.36 -14.08
N ARG A 88 1.86 -13.55 -13.81
CA ARG A 88 2.67 -12.52 -13.15
C ARG A 88 2.54 -11.23 -13.95
N ARG A 89 2.18 -10.13 -13.28
CA ARG A 89 2.10 -8.80 -13.90
C ARG A 89 3.43 -8.53 -14.60
N LYS A 90 3.40 -8.15 -15.89
CA LYS A 90 4.59 -7.71 -16.61
C LYS A 90 5.26 -6.61 -15.80
N HIS A 91 6.55 -6.75 -15.53
CA HIS A 91 7.29 -5.73 -14.79
C HIS A 91 7.32 -4.46 -15.64
N ARG A 92 6.59 -3.42 -15.19
CA ARG A 92 6.76 -2.04 -15.66
C ARG A 92 7.70 -1.34 -14.68
N LYS A 93 8.79 -0.74 -15.18
CA LYS A 93 9.81 -0.08 -14.34
C LYS A 93 9.21 1.00 -13.44
N THR A 94 8.14 1.69 -13.88
CA THR A 94 7.44 2.72 -13.09
C THR A 94 5.95 2.80 -13.46
N HIS A 95 5.17 3.51 -12.65
CA HIS A 95 3.77 3.84 -12.94
C HIS A 95 3.63 4.77 -14.17
N GLY A 96 4.71 5.38 -14.66
CA GLY A 96 4.71 6.40 -15.71
C GLY A 96 4.43 7.81 -15.19
N LYS A 97 3.64 7.94 -14.11
CA LYS A 97 3.27 9.24 -13.52
C LYS A 97 4.35 9.86 -12.61
N VAL A 98 5.08 9.04 -11.85
CA VAL A 98 6.15 9.46 -10.92
C VAL A 98 7.22 8.38 -10.81
N GLY A 99 8.47 8.78 -10.58
CA GLY A 99 9.58 7.88 -10.32
C GLY A 99 9.45 7.18 -8.97
N PHE A 100 10.09 6.02 -8.82
CA PHE A 100 10.08 5.30 -7.54
C PHE A 100 10.83 6.06 -6.44
N VAL A 101 11.94 6.70 -6.77
CA VAL A 101 12.77 7.47 -5.82
C VAL A 101 11.98 8.65 -5.28
N ASP A 102 11.34 9.43 -6.15
CA ASP A 102 10.57 10.63 -5.76
C ASP A 102 9.38 10.24 -4.90
N LEU A 103 8.64 9.20 -5.32
CA LEU A 103 7.53 8.64 -4.55
C LEU A 103 7.99 8.21 -3.15
N ASN A 104 9.10 7.47 -3.07
CA ASN A 104 9.64 7.00 -1.79
C ASN A 104 10.09 8.17 -0.91
N SER A 105 10.73 9.19 -1.49
CA SER A 105 11.18 10.39 -0.79
C SER A 105 10.01 11.18 -0.20
N ILE A 106 8.96 11.41 -1.00
CA ILE A 106 7.74 12.12 -0.57
C ILE A 106 7.06 11.37 0.58
N ILE A 107 6.78 10.07 0.39
CA ILE A 107 6.07 9.27 1.39
C ILE A 107 6.89 9.15 2.68
N SER A 108 8.21 8.93 2.58
CA SER A 108 9.07 8.84 3.76
C SER A 108 9.11 10.14 4.56
N ASN A 109 9.10 11.28 3.88
CA ASN A 109 9.03 12.58 4.56
C ASN A 109 7.66 12.81 5.22
N ARG A 110 6.56 12.40 4.59
CA ARG A 110 5.23 12.45 5.19
C ARG A 110 5.11 11.56 6.43
N TRP A 111 5.65 10.33 6.38
CA TRP A 111 5.68 9.43 7.54
C TRP A 111 6.37 10.06 8.77
N LYS A 112 7.51 10.74 8.54
CA LYS A 112 8.26 11.42 9.62
C LYS A 112 7.48 12.58 10.25
N LYS A 113 6.56 13.20 9.50
CA LYS A 113 5.73 14.33 9.95
C LYS A 113 4.42 13.89 10.62
N LEU A 114 4.07 12.60 10.59
CA LEU A 114 2.85 12.11 11.21
C LEU A 114 2.82 12.32 12.73
N SER A 115 1.64 12.62 13.25
CA SER A 115 1.41 12.65 14.69
C SER A 115 1.56 11.24 15.30
N LYS A 116 1.93 11.17 16.58
CA LYS A 116 2.04 9.89 17.30
C LYS A 116 0.74 9.09 17.29
N VAL A 117 -0.42 9.78 17.39
CA VAL A 117 -1.75 9.17 17.31
C VAL A 117 -1.93 8.46 15.96
N LYS A 118 -1.62 9.13 14.86
CA LYS A 118 -1.76 8.59 13.51
C LYS A 118 -0.77 7.44 13.25
N VAL A 119 0.47 7.56 13.71
CA VAL A 119 1.45 6.46 13.63
C VAL A 119 0.96 5.23 14.41
N ASN A 120 0.38 5.42 15.60
CA ASN A 120 -0.14 4.31 16.39
C ASN A 120 -1.36 3.65 15.74
N TRP A 121 -2.26 4.43 15.13
CA TRP A 121 -3.37 3.89 14.34
C TRP A 121 -2.87 2.95 13.24
N TYR A 122 -1.85 3.34 12.46
CA TYR A 122 -1.22 2.46 11.47
C TYR A 122 -0.53 1.23 12.09
N ARG A 123 0.07 1.36 13.28
CA ARG A 123 0.66 0.23 14.00
C ARG A 123 -0.39 -0.79 14.43
N ASP A 124 -1.52 -0.33 14.92
CA ASP A 124 -2.62 -1.20 15.33
C ASP A 124 -3.20 -1.96 14.14
N LEU A 125 -3.40 -1.27 13.01
CA LEU A 125 -3.81 -1.89 11.75
C LEU A 125 -2.80 -2.94 11.25
N GLY A 126 -1.50 -2.62 11.29
CA GLY A 126 -0.44 -3.57 10.95
C GLY A 126 -0.43 -4.80 11.87
N ARG A 127 -0.68 -4.61 13.18
CA ARG A 127 -0.81 -5.71 14.14
C ARG A 127 -2.00 -6.62 13.80
N MET A 128 -3.15 -6.03 13.46
CA MET A 128 -4.33 -6.79 13.04
C MET A 128 -4.06 -7.60 11.77
N ASP A 129 -3.37 -7.02 10.78
CA ASP A 129 -3.05 -7.73 9.55
C ASP A 129 -2.01 -8.86 9.76
N MET A 130 -1.06 -8.69 10.69
CA MET A 130 -0.16 -9.75 11.12
C MET A 130 -0.90 -10.94 11.74
N ILE A 131 -1.93 -10.68 12.55
CA ILE A 131 -2.78 -11.74 13.13
C ILE A 131 -3.47 -12.53 12.02
N ARG A 132 -4.05 -11.86 11.02
CA ARG A 132 -4.63 -12.52 9.84
C ARG A 132 -3.60 -13.39 9.13
N PHE A 133 -2.41 -12.85 8.83
CA PHE A 133 -1.35 -13.59 8.13
C PHE A 133 -0.91 -14.84 8.91
N GLN A 134 -0.73 -14.72 10.22
CA GLN A 134 -0.34 -15.83 11.09
C GLN A 134 -1.41 -16.92 11.10
N LYS A 135 -2.70 -16.55 11.24
CA LYS A 135 -3.83 -17.47 11.17
C LYS A 135 -3.85 -18.24 9.84
N ALA A 136 -3.65 -17.54 8.73
CA ALA A 136 -3.61 -18.16 7.40
C ALA A 136 -2.42 -19.12 7.23
N LEU A 137 -1.24 -18.79 7.78
CA LEU A 137 -0.10 -19.70 7.79
C LEU A 137 -0.38 -20.97 8.62
N ASP A 138 -1.03 -20.83 9.78
CA ASP A 138 -1.39 -21.98 10.62
C ASP A 138 -2.41 -22.90 9.97
N GLU A 139 -3.43 -22.34 9.32
CA GLU A 139 -4.40 -23.10 8.53
C GLU A 139 -3.73 -23.87 7.40
N ASN A 140 -2.80 -23.24 6.67
CA ASN A 140 -2.03 -23.90 5.63
C ASN A 140 -1.13 -25.02 6.18
N ARG A 141 -0.47 -24.79 7.32
CA ARG A 141 0.35 -25.82 7.99
C ARG A 141 -0.48 -27.04 8.40
N ARG A 142 -1.71 -26.84 8.87
CA ARG A 142 -2.64 -27.94 9.21
C ARG A 142 -3.03 -28.74 7.97
N LYS A 143 -3.37 -28.06 6.86
CA LYS A 143 -3.73 -28.71 5.58
C LYS A 143 -2.60 -29.54 4.97
N VAL A 144 -1.34 -29.20 5.20
CA VAL A 144 -0.19 -29.98 4.72
C VAL A 144 0.04 -31.25 5.55
N LYS A 145 -0.32 -31.22 6.84
CA LYS A 145 -0.11 -32.35 7.78
C LYS A 145 -1.25 -33.38 7.75
N ALA A 146 -2.43 -32.99 7.30
CA ALA A 146 -3.59 -33.87 7.10
C ALA A 146 -3.49 -34.58 5.75
#